data_AF-A0A1I1L482-F1
#
_entry.id   AF-A0A1I1L482-F1
#
_cell.length_a   1.000
_cell.length_b   1.000
_cell.length_c   1.000
_cell.angle_alpha   90.00
_cell.angle_beta   90.00
_cell.angle_gamma   90.00
#
_symmetry.space_group_name_H-M   'P 1'
#
loop_
_entity.id
_entity.type
_entity.pdbx_description
1 polymer ?
#
loop_
_entity_poly.entity_id
_entity_poly.type
_entity_poly.pdbx_seq_one_letter_code
_entity_poly.pdbx_strand_id
1 'polypeptide(L)'
;MLILTCPYCGVTAEETEFHGGGEAHLKREGPGSDDAALEGYLFHRENPRGVHFERWRHVYGCGKWFHAARDTQTLEVFGTYPAQTTTPPEDLLATIRDKRPGFTWRGIS
;
A
#
# COMPACT_ATOMS: atom_id res chain seq x y z
N MET A 1 -14.11 -3.91 -10.35
CA MET A 1 -14.03 -2.55 -9.78
C MET A 1 -13.70 -2.71 -8.31
N LEU A 2 -12.55 -2.22 -7.85
CA LEU A 2 -12.18 -2.30 -6.43
C LEU A 2 -13.09 -1.37 -5.60
N ILE A 3 -13.33 -1.75 -4.34
CA ILE A 3 -13.99 -0.91 -3.34
C ILE A 3 -12.96 -0.56 -2.26
N LEU A 4 -12.76 0.73 -2.01
CA LEU A 4 -11.80 1.23 -1.03
C LEU A 4 -12.50 2.15 -0.03
N THR A 5 -12.10 2.08 1.23
CA THR A 5 -12.54 3.00 2.27
C THR A 5 -11.42 4.01 2.55
N CYS A 6 -11.69 5.31 2.44
CA CYS A 6 -10.70 6.32 2.80
C CYS A 6 -10.59 6.41 4.34
N PRO A 7 -9.42 6.12 4.95
CA PRO A 7 -9.28 6.12 6.42
C PRO A 7 -9.37 7.53 7.02
N TYR A 8 -9.31 8.59 6.19
CA TYR A 8 -9.34 9.97 6.65
C TYR A 8 -10.72 10.60 6.65
N CYS A 9 -11.61 10.19 5.74
CA CYS A 9 -12.95 10.76 5.63
C CYS A 9 -14.07 9.72 5.73
N GLY A 10 -13.74 8.44 5.89
CA GLY A 10 -14.70 7.34 6.06
C GLY A 10 -15.48 6.95 4.80
N VAL A 11 -15.36 7.72 3.71
CA VAL A 11 -16.04 7.42 2.45
C VAL A 11 -15.56 6.09 1.89
N THR A 12 -16.50 5.20 1.59
CA THR A 12 -16.27 3.96 0.86
C THR A 12 -16.79 4.14 -0.55
N ALA A 13 -15.94 3.92 -1.54
CA ALA A 13 -16.25 4.19 -2.93
C ALA A 13 -15.50 3.23 -3.88
N GLU A 14 -15.87 3.30 -5.15
CA GLU A 14 -15.24 2.57 -6.24
C GLU A 14 -13.87 3.14 -6.64
N GLU A 15 -13.01 2.32 -7.24
CA GLU A 15 -11.62 2.67 -7.54
C GLU A 15 -11.43 3.91 -8.43
N THR A 16 -12.44 4.28 -9.21
CA THR A 16 -12.48 5.48 -10.06
C THR A 16 -12.49 6.79 -9.27
N GLU A 17 -12.93 6.77 -8.01
CA GLU A 17 -12.85 7.90 -7.05
C GLU A 17 -11.41 8.12 -6.53
N PHE A 18 -10.53 7.15 -6.78
CA PHE A 18 -9.18 7.09 -6.26
C PHE A 18 -8.12 7.05 -7.38
N HIS A 19 -6.88 7.32 -6.99
CA HIS A 19 -5.72 7.19 -7.86
C HIS A 19 -4.68 6.28 -7.20
N GLY A 20 -4.29 5.22 -7.90
CA GLY A 20 -3.24 4.31 -7.46
C GLY A 20 -1.85 4.94 -7.60
N GLY A 21 -1.01 4.78 -6.58
CA GLY A 21 0.35 5.34 -6.50
C GLY A 21 1.46 4.29 -6.44
N GLY A 22 1.16 3.02 -6.72
CA GLY A 22 2.11 1.91 -6.65
C GLY A 22 2.49 1.55 -5.21
N GLU A 23 3.65 0.95 -5.03
CA GLU A 23 4.17 0.43 -3.76
C GLU A 23 4.12 1.44 -2.59
N ALA A 24 3.75 0.96 -1.40
CA ALA A 24 3.77 1.68 -0.13
C ALA A 24 5.10 1.50 0.64
N HIS A 25 5.27 2.25 1.72
CA HIS A 25 6.43 2.11 2.62
C HIS A 25 7.79 2.31 1.93
N LEU A 26 7.82 3.15 0.90
CA LEU A 26 9.06 3.59 0.25
C LEU A 26 9.64 4.78 1.01
N LYS A 27 10.88 4.64 1.45
CA LYS A 27 11.66 5.74 2.01
C LYS A 27 12.26 6.55 0.86
N ARG A 28 12.16 7.89 0.96
CA ARG A 28 12.80 8.79 -0.01
C ARG A 28 14.30 8.85 0.23
N GLU A 29 15.06 8.62 -0.84
CA GLU A 29 16.49 8.90 -0.87
C GLU A 29 16.75 10.39 -1.15
N GLY A 30 17.67 10.98 -0.40
CA GLY A 30 17.95 12.42 -0.39
C GLY A 30 19.20 12.79 -1.19
N PRO A 31 19.57 14.09 -1.23
CA PRO A 31 20.72 14.58 -2.00
C PRO A 31 22.09 14.01 -1.60
N GLY A 32 22.21 13.36 -0.44
CA GLY A 32 23.45 12.75 0.05
C GLY A 32 23.53 11.23 -0.14
N SER A 33 22.58 10.64 -0.87
CA SER A 33 22.55 9.20 -1.14
C SER A 33 23.57 8.85 -2.22
N ASP A 34 24.10 7.63 -2.18
CA ASP A 34 24.92 7.13 -3.29
C ASP A 34 24.07 6.82 -4.53
N ASP A 35 24.75 6.66 -5.67
CA ASP A 35 24.10 6.44 -6.96
C ASP A 35 23.21 5.18 -6.96
N ALA A 36 23.63 4.10 -6.29
CA ALA A 36 22.90 2.84 -6.24
C ALA A 36 21.61 2.95 -5.41
N ALA A 37 21.67 3.62 -4.26
CA ALA A 37 20.50 3.91 -3.44
C ALA A 37 19.51 4.81 -4.18
N LEU A 38 20.02 5.86 -4.85
CA LEU A 38 19.19 6.78 -5.63
C LEU A 38 18.53 6.07 -6.83
N GLU A 39 19.29 5.26 -7.56
CA GLU A 39 18.81 4.43 -8.68
C GLU A 39 17.70 3.48 -8.21
N GLY A 40 17.91 2.76 -7.11
CA GLY A 40 16.89 1.92 -6.48
C GLY A 40 15.64 2.70 -6.09
N TYR A 41 15.77 3.87 -5.47
CA TYR A 41 14.63 4.71 -5.12
C TYR A 41 13.88 5.24 -6.34
N LEU A 42 14.57 5.60 -7.42
CA LEU A 42 13.95 6.16 -8.61
C LEU A 42 13.22 5.10 -9.44
N PHE A 43 13.79 3.90 -9.57
CA PHE A 43 13.34 2.94 -10.59
C PHE A 43 12.88 1.59 -10.04
N HIS A 44 13.33 1.14 -8.87
CA HIS A 44 12.96 -0.18 -8.34
C HIS A 44 11.70 -0.13 -7.48
N ARG A 45 10.80 -1.09 -7.70
CA ARG A 45 9.59 -1.26 -6.90
C ARG A 45 9.32 -2.74 -6.66
N GLU A 46 8.75 -3.08 -5.51
CA GLU A 46 8.14 -4.39 -5.31
C GLU A 46 6.95 -4.55 -6.28
N ASN A 47 6.87 -5.71 -6.93
CA ASN A 47 5.75 -6.09 -7.80
C ASN A 47 5.33 -7.55 -7.53
N PRO A 48 4.81 -7.83 -6.32
CA PRO A 48 4.47 -9.19 -5.93
C PRO A 48 3.22 -9.68 -6.66
N ARG A 49 3.22 -10.97 -6.99
CA ARG A 49 1.99 -11.71 -7.31
C ARG A 49 1.39 -12.21 -5.99
N GLY A 50 0.31 -11.58 -5.54
CA GLY A 50 -0.31 -11.84 -4.24
C GLY A 50 -0.44 -10.55 -3.43
N VAL A 51 -0.30 -10.64 -2.12
CA VAL A 51 -0.47 -9.48 -1.22
C VAL A 51 0.55 -8.39 -1.55
N HIS A 52 0.06 -7.18 -1.76
CA HIS A 52 0.83 -5.98 -2.03
C HIS A 52 0.33 -4.84 -1.14
N PHE A 53 1.26 -4.07 -0.60
CA PHE A 53 0.95 -2.83 0.10
C PHE A 53 1.13 -1.65 -0.87
N GLU A 54 0.05 -0.93 -1.11
CA GLU A 54 -0.05 0.08 -2.16
C GLU A 54 -0.39 1.45 -1.58
N ARG A 55 -0.05 2.51 -2.29
CA ARG A 55 -0.48 3.89 -2.03
C ARG A 55 -1.70 4.22 -2.87
N TRP A 56 -2.65 4.91 -2.26
CA TRP A 56 -3.86 5.39 -2.93
C TRP A 56 -4.16 6.82 -2.51
N ARG A 57 -4.66 7.63 -3.44
CA ARG A 57 -5.11 9.00 -3.18
C ARG A 57 -6.60 9.10 -3.45
N HIS A 58 -7.36 9.66 -2.52
CA HIS A 58 -8.78 9.95 -2.72
C HIS A 58 -8.94 11.23 -3.55
N VAL A 59 -8.70 11.12 -4.87
CA VAL A 59 -8.48 12.26 -5.78
C VAL A 59 -9.76 13.07 -6.03
N TYR A 60 -10.92 12.42 -6.01
CA TYR A 60 -12.23 13.08 -6.15
C TYR A 60 -12.95 13.32 -4.82
N GLY A 61 -12.24 13.13 -3.70
CA GLY A 61 -12.75 13.43 -2.36
C GLY A 61 -11.78 14.26 -1.52
N CYS A 62 -11.31 13.72 -0.39
CA CYS A 62 -10.52 14.49 0.57
C CYS A 62 -9.09 14.85 0.12
N GLY A 63 -8.62 14.34 -1.03
CA GLY A 63 -7.32 14.64 -1.61
C GLY A 63 -6.11 14.01 -0.91
N LYS A 64 -6.31 13.31 0.22
CA LYS A 64 -5.25 12.69 1.04
C LYS A 64 -4.77 11.36 0.45
N TRP A 65 -3.49 11.08 0.71
CA TRP A 65 -2.85 9.79 0.44
C TRP A 65 -3.02 8.84 1.63
N PHE A 66 -3.32 7.58 1.35
CA PHE A 66 -3.41 6.47 2.31
C PHE A 66 -2.76 5.21 1.73
N HIS A 67 -2.70 4.14 2.53
CA HIS A 67 -2.22 2.84 2.11
C HIS A 67 -3.35 1.82 2.02
N ALA A 68 -3.23 0.86 1.12
CA ALA A 68 -4.13 -0.28 1.00
C ALA A 68 -3.33 -1.58 0.97
N ALA A 69 -3.83 -2.63 1.60
CA ALA A 69 -3.33 -3.99 1.42
C ALA A 69 -4.28 -4.74 0.48
N ARG A 70 -3.76 -5.22 -0.64
CA ARG A 70 -4.56 -5.87 -1.68
C ARG A 70 -3.85 -7.07 -2.26
N ASP A 71 -4.59 -8.11 -2.60
CA ASP A 71 -4.08 -9.22 -3.39
C ASP A 71 -4.09 -8.83 -4.88
N THR A 72 -2.93 -8.75 -5.52
CA THR A 72 -2.78 -8.38 -6.93
C THR A 72 -3.29 -9.45 -7.90
N GLN A 73 -3.45 -10.70 -7.43
CA GLN A 73 -3.98 -11.80 -8.22
C GLN A 73 -5.51 -11.92 -8.10
N THR A 74 -6.06 -11.78 -6.90
CA THR A 74 -7.51 -11.96 -6.66
C THR A 74 -8.30 -10.65 -6.59
N LEU A 75 -7.61 -9.52 -6.52
CA LEU A 75 -8.18 -8.18 -6.32
C LEU A 75 -8.85 -7.98 -4.95
N GLU A 76 -8.69 -8.92 -4.02
CA GLU A 76 -9.20 -8.80 -2.66
C GLU A 76 -8.50 -7.65 -1.92
N VAL A 77 -9.27 -6.71 -1.39
CA VAL A 77 -8.77 -5.64 -0.52
C VAL A 77 -8.91 -6.11 0.93
N PHE A 78 -7.78 -6.27 1.63
CA PHE A 78 -7.77 -6.66 3.03
C PHE A 78 -8.10 -5.47 3.95
N GLY A 79 -7.73 -4.27 3.52
CA GLY A 79 -8.04 -3.04 4.25
C GLY A 79 -7.19 -1.86 3.82
N THR A 80 -7.53 -0.70 4.39
CA THR A 80 -6.92 0.60 4.12
C THR A 80 -6.53 1.28 5.41
N TYR A 81 -5.41 1.99 5.43
CA TYR A 81 -4.87 2.59 6.65
C TYR A 81 -4.08 3.89 6.37
N PRO A 82 -3.88 4.76 7.37
CA PRO A 82 -3.22 6.05 7.17
C PRO A 82 -1.81 5.93 6.58
N ALA A 83 -1.45 6.85 5.67
CA ALA A 83 -0.10 6.95 5.10
C ALA A 83 0.96 7.43 6.10
N GLN A 84 0.55 7.85 7.30
CA GLN A 84 1.43 8.28 8.39
C GLN A 84 1.84 7.09 9.28
N THR A 85 2.03 5.92 8.67
CA THR A 85 2.45 4.69 9.33
C THR A 85 3.74 4.21 8.67
N THR A 86 4.69 3.71 9.45
CA THR A 86 5.97 3.19 8.94
C THR A 86 5.91 1.70 8.63
N THR A 87 4.90 1.00 9.14
CA THR A 87 4.65 -0.42 8.94
C THR A 87 3.13 -0.66 8.83
N PRO A 88 2.70 -1.75 8.16
CA PRO A 88 1.31 -2.17 8.15
C PRO A 88 0.78 -2.41 9.59
N PRO A 89 -0.50 -2.09 9.87
CA PRO A 89 -1.13 -2.41 11.16
C PRO A 89 -1.17 -3.92 11.46
N GLU A 90 -1.00 -4.30 12.73
CA GLU A 90 -0.90 -5.72 13.13
C GLU A 90 -2.22 -6.50 12.94
N ASP A 91 -3.36 -5.86 13.17
CA ASP A 91 -4.69 -6.44 12.91
C ASP A 91 -4.92 -6.75 11.43
N LEU A 92 -4.42 -5.87 10.55
CA LEU A 92 -4.42 -6.09 9.12
C LEU A 92 -3.49 -7.24 8.73
N LEU A 93 -2.29 -7.30 9.31
CA LEU A 93 -1.35 -8.41 9.09
C LEU A 93 -1.93 -9.74 9.55
N ALA A 94 -2.58 -9.80 10.72
CA ALA A 94 -3.26 -11.00 11.20
C ALA A 94 -4.35 -11.47 10.23
N THR A 95 -5.16 -10.54 9.71
CA THR A 95 -6.18 -10.83 8.70
C THR A 95 -5.58 -11.39 7.40
N ILE A 96 -4.47 -10.82 6.95
CA ILE A 96 -3.76 -11.29 5.76
C ILE A 96 -3.21 -12.70 5.99
N ARG A 97 -2.56 -12.96 7.13
CA ARG A 97 -1.97 -14.27 7.44
C ARG A 97 -3.01 -15.38 7.53
N ASP A 98 -4.18 -15.09 8.11
CA ASP A 98 -5.31 -16.02 8.15
C ASP A 98 -5.76 -16.41 6.73
N LYS A 99 -5.89 -15.41 5.85
CA LYS A 99 -6.36 -15.60 4.47
C LYS A 99 -5.29 -16.07 3.49
N ARG A 100 -4.01 -15.82 3.78
CA ARG A 100 -2.84 -16.15 2.96
C ARG A 100 -1.76 -16.76 3.87
N PRO A 101 -1.92 -18.03 4.29
CA PRO A 101 -0.96 -18.70 5.14
C PRO A 101 0.45 -18.69 4.52
N GLY A 102 1.47 -18.41 5.34
CA GLY A 102 2.86 -18.32 4.90
C GLY A 102 3.23 -17.00 4.22
N PHE A 103 2.33 -16.02 4.17
CA PHE A 103 2.67 -14.66 3.75
C PHE A 103 3.76 -14.05 4.64
N THR A 104 4.74 -13.42 4.01
CA THR A 104 5.78 -12.63 4.67
C THR A 104 6.03 -11.36 3.87
N TRP A 105 6.37 -10.25 4.52
CA TRP A 105 6.70 -9.00 3.84
C TRP A 105 7.92 -8.32 4.49
N ARG A 106 8.98 -8.09 3.71
CA ARG A 106 10.24 -7.47 4.16
C ARG A 106 10.79 -8.01 5.49
N GLY A 107 10.70 -9.33 5.70
CA GLY A 107 11.16 -9.99 6.92
C GLY A 107 10.17 -9.96 8.10
N ILE A 108 9.01 -9.32 7.94
CA ILE A 108 7.88 -9.45 8.86
C ILE A 108 7.15 -10.76 8.52
N SER A 109 7.28 -11.74 9.41
CA SER A 109 6.57 -13.03 9.38
C SER A 109 5.27 -12.95 10.15
#